data_AF-B0C0N2-F1
#
_entry.id   AF-B0C0N2-F1
#
_cell.length_a   1.000
_cell.length_b   1.000
_cell.length_c   1.000
_cell.angle_alpha   90.00
_cell.angle_beta   90.00
_cell.angle_gamma   90.00
#
_symmetry.space_group_name_H-M   'P 1'
#
loop_
_entity.id
_entity.type
_entity.pdbx_description
1 polymer ?
#
loop_
_entity_poly.entity_id
_entity_poly.type
_entity_poly.pdbx_seq_one_letter_code
_entity_poly.pdbx_strand_id
1 'polypeptide(L)'
;MTPTLLFNPSFLDPSSSTQSFETAPISKRLNQLIKTYLAADILNDRLQDLSQQFQDPQPRPWQPLNWNQIEPGQIRGIDPLIFLAILAGSIDTETPIRGYTQTSRQYLSPLHPPMARFVGGTVNDQGDLVELGLWEKEERQHSPALQRLYTQLSGLKLMPLPHDPRPYEPTDNPHQDLFEHGLHRVATEYGATCLYVWLMAHSTGPLHQVLAELLIDEINHMTKFWGFGRWAYPHISMFKILMTLLRPQLRTTKQKPSSFSRTLKRMMQVLHWEAWSLPNKLSLLWTFVYVLWHLWRWSRSLNPDQLNRWFGQSPETPCPSTGI
;
A
#
# COMPACT_ATOMS: atom_id res chain seq x y z
N MET A 1 31.16 -4.46 12.36
CA MET A 1 31.06 -2.99 12.30
C MET A 1 31.11 -2.62 10.83
N THR A 2 29.94 -2.46 10.23
CA THR A 2 29.73 -2.27 8.80
C THR A 2 28.78 -1.09 8.64
N PRO A 3 29.01 -0.21 7.67
CA PRO A 3 28.46 1.13 7.70
C PRO A 3 26.96 1.10 7.41
N THR A 4 26.21 1.71 8.32
CA THR A 4 24.84 2.18 8.12
C THR A 4 24.83 3.01 6.84
N LEU A 5 24.21 2.50 5.77
CA LEU A 5 23.81 3.31 4.63
C LEU A 5 22.69 4.22 5.13
N LEU A 6 23.09 5.33 5.74
CA LEU A 6 22.24 6.49 5.97
C LEU A 6 21.77 6.93 4.58
N PHE A 7 20.51 6.61 4.27
CA PHE A 7 19.75 7.20 3.18
C PHE A 7 19.96 8.71 3.27
N ASN A 8 20.70 9.28 2.31
CA ASN A 8 20.96 10.72 2.29
C ASN A 8 19.71 11.39 1.69
N PRO A 9 18.87 12.10 2.48
CA PRO A 9 17.67 12.74 1.95
C PRO A 9 17.99 13.97 1.09
N SER A 10 19.26 14.31 0.92
CA SER A 10 19.75 15.47 0.15
C SER A 10 19.50 15.39 -1.36
N PHE A 11 18.95 14.29 -1.90
CA PHE A 11 18.49 14.24 -3.30
C PHE A 11 17.10 14.85 -3.53
N LEU A 12 16.47 15.39 -2.48
CA LEU A 12 15.28 16.23 -2.57
C LEU A 12 15.58 17.63 -2.02
N ASP A 13 16.58 18.33 -2.58
CA ASP A 13 16.69 19.77 -2.36
C ASP A 13 15.56 20.49 -3.15
N PRO A 14 14.54 21.07 -2.48
CA PRO A 14 13.39 21.65 -3.17
C PRO A 14 13.70 23.06 -3.69
N SER A 15 14.84 23.65 -3.37
CA SER A 15 14.99 25.12 -3.39
C SER A 15 15.19 25.75 -4.77
N SER A 16 15.50 24.97 -5.82
CA SER A 16 15.70 25.51 -7.19
C SER A 16 14.76 24.95 -8.26
N SER A 17 13.94 23.94 -7.95
CA SER A 17 13.02 23.28 -8.90
C SER A 17 11.51 23.45 -8.60
N THR A 18 11.17 23.95 -7.41
CA THR A 18 9.79 24.01 -6.87
C THR A 18 8.83 24.89 -7.67
N GLN A 19 9.25 26.07 -8.14
CA GLN A 19 8.35 26.96 -8.91
C GLN A 19 7.88 26.36 -10.23
N SER A 20 8.74 25.58 -10.90
CA SER A 20 8.40 24.95 -12.19
C SER A 20 7.46 23.75 -12.04
N PHE A 21 7.49 23.07 -10.89
CA PHE A 21 6.61 21.95 -10.58
C PHE A 21 5.21 22.41 -10.18
N GLU A 22 5.12 23.55 -9.50
CA GLU A 22 3.87 24.11 -8.99
C GLU A 22 2.89 24.58 -10.08
N THR A 23 3.40 25.00 -11.25
CA THR A 23 2.59 25.48 -12.37
C THR A 23 2.43 24.45 -13.50
N ALA A 24 3.05 23.28 -13.37
CA ALA A 24 3.00 22.24 -14.38
C ALA A 24 1.60 21.60 -14.50
N PRO A 25 1.18 21.19 -15.72
CA PRO A 25 -0.04 20.41 -15.89
C PRO A 25 -0.02 19.15 -15.01
N ILE A 26 -1.17 18.77 -14.46
CA ILE A 26 -1.32 17.61 -13.55
C ILE A 26 -0.68 16.34 -14.14
N SER A 27 -0.83 16.10 -15.45
CA SER A 27 -0.21 14.95 -16.13
C SER A 27 1.32 14.94 -16.05
N LYS A 28 1.97 16.09 -16.18
CA LYS A 28 3.44 16.22 -16.05
C LYS A 28 3.87 15.98 -14.60
N ARG A 29 3.09 16.51 -13.63
CA ARG A 29 3.35 16.30 -12.19
C ARG A 29 3.21 14.82 -11.82
N LEU A 30 2.13 14.16 -12.24
CA LEU A 30 1.92 12.72 -12.05
C LEU A 30 3.09 11.91 -12.62
N ASN A 31 3.48 12.17 -13.86
CA ASN A 31 4.58 11.44 -14.50
C ASN A 31 5.90 11.60 -13.75
N GLN A 32 6.18 12.81 -13.24
CA GLN A 32 7.37 13.05 -12.43
C GLN A 32 7.29 12.33 -11.09
N LEU A 33 6.18 12.44 -10.36
CA LEU A 33 5.97 11.75 -9.08
C LEU A 33 6.12 10.23 -9.23
N ILE A 34 5.49 9.64 -10.25
CA ILE A 34 5.59 8.20 -10.52
C ILE A 34 7.04 7.81 -10.82
N LYS A 35 7.74 8.57 -11.67
CA LYS A 35 9.14 8.29 -11.98
C LYS A 35 10.06 8.42 -10.77
N THR A 36 9.79 9.39 -9.88
CA THR A 36 10.59 9.64 -8.70
C THR A 36 10.34 8.60 -7.62
N TYR A 37 9.09 8.34 -7.26
CA TYR A 37 8.75 7.50 -6.11
C TYR A 37 8.70 5.99 -6.43
N LEU A 38 8.45 5.62 -7.69
CA LEU A 38 8.42 4.23 -8.16
C LEU A 38 9.64 3.89 -9.04
N ALA A 39 10.76 4.56 -8.77
CA ALA A 39 12.04 4.23 -9.38
C ALA A 39 12.49 2.83 -8.94
N ALA A 40 13.10 2.06 -9.85
CA ALA A 40 13.37 0.63 -9.62
C ALA A 40 14.37 0.38 -8.48
N ASP A 41 15.33 1.28 -8.30
CA ASP A 41 16.25 1.33 -7.17
C ASP A 41 15.50 1.49 -5.84
N ILE A 42 14.57 2.45 -5.75
CA ILE A 42 13.74 2.63 -4.55
C ILE A 42 12.95 1.34 -4.23
N LEU A 43 12.28 0.75 -5.22
CA LEU A 43 11.49 -0.47 -5.01
C LEU A 43 12.40 -1.66 -4.60
N ASN A 44 13.59 -1.79 -5.19
CA ASN A 44 14.55 -2.81 -4.79
C ASN A 44 15.04 -2.62 -3.36
N ASP A 45 15.37 -1.38 -2.96
CA ASP A 45 15.84 -1.06 -1.62
C ASP A 45 14.78 -1.40 -0.57
N ARG A 46 13.50 -1.04 -0.82
CA ARG A 46 12.39 -1.37 0.09
C ARG A 46 12.16 -2.88 0.19
N LEU A 47 12.28 -3.61 -0.92
CA LEU A 47 12.12 -5.06 -0.89
C LEU A 47 13.25 -5.75 -0.14
N GLN A 48 14.49 -5.30 -0.35
CA GLN A 48 15.67 -5.82 0.35
C GLN A 48 15.56 -5.59 1.86
N ASP A 49 15.13 -4.40 2.27
CA ASP A 49 14.91 -4.01 3.66
C ASP A 49 13.95 -4.95 4.41
N LEU A 50 12.96 -5.56 3.74
CA LEU A 50 12.04 -6.52 4.37
C LEU A 50 12.76 -7.65 5.10
N SER A 51 13.83 -8.20 4.50
CA SER A 51 14.61 -9.28 5.11
C SER A 51 15.30 -8.85 6.41
N GLN A 52 15.72 -7.59 6.49
CA GLN A 52 16.34 -7.00 7.69
C GLN A 52 15.27 -6.74 8.75
N GLN A 53 14.11 -6.24 8.34
CA GLN A 53 12.98 -5.95 9.23
C GLN A 53 12.35 -7.20 9.86
N PHE A 54 12.55 -8.40 9.29
CA PHE A 54 12.20 -9.64 9.96
C PHE A 54 13.02 -9.89 11.24
N GLN A 55 14.25 -9.37 11.29
CA GLN A 55 15.15 -9.51 12.44
C GLN A 55 15.02 -8.33 13.40
N ASP A 56 15.02 -7.11 12.88
CA ASP A 56 14.95 -5.88 13.67
C ASP A 56 13.89 -4.92 13.09
N PRO A 57 12.61 -5.10 13.48
CA PRO A 57 11.52 -4.30 12.94
C PRO A 57 11.51 -2.88 13.53
N GLN A 58 11.93 -1.90 12.73
CA GLN A 58 11.90 -0.48 13.10
C GLN A 58 10.94 0.33 12.22
N PRO A 59 9.96 1.05 12.80
CA PRO A 59 9.05 1.89 12.03
C PRO A 59 9.82 3.05 11.40
N ARG A 60 9.49 3.35 10.15
CA ARG A 60 10.05 4.53 9.49
C ARG A 60 9.59 5.80 10.22
N PRO A 61 10.52 6.67 10.65
CA PRO A 61 10.14 7.98 11.16
C PRO A 61 9.65 8.86 9.99
N TRP A 62 8.52 9.53 10.20
CA TRP A 62 8.07 10.60 9.31
C TRP A 62 8.94 11.85 9.49
N GLN A 63 9.17 12.60 8.42
CA GLN A 63 9.81 13.90 8.55
C GLN A 63 8.94 14.85 9.39
N PRO A 64 9.52 15.84 10.08
CA PRO A 64 8.74 16.86 10.78
C PRO A 64 7.79 17.61 9.82
N LEU A 65 6.49 17.62 10.14
CA LEU A 65 5.44 18.21 9.32
C LEU A 65 4.98 19.56 9.88
N ASN A 66 4.90 20.58 9.02
CA ASN A 66 4.40 21.90 9.40
C ASN A 66 2.87 21.98 9.31
N TRP A 67 2.20 21.31 10.24
CA TRP A 67 0.75 21.20 10.27
C TRP A 67 -0.02 22.52 10.32
N ASN A 68 0.58 23.58 10.90
CA ASN A 68 -0.08 24.88 11.07
C ASN A 68 -0.10 25.71 9.78
N GLN A 69 0.62 25.28 8.75
CA GLN A 69 0.67 25.93 7.44
C GLN A 69 -0.13 25.17 6.37
N ILE A 70 -0.93 24.18 6.79
CA ILE A 70 -1.83 23.46 5.87
C ILE A 70 -3.09 24.30 5.70
N GLU A 71 -3.40 24.65 4.46
CA GLU A 71 -4.52 25.53 4.14
C GLU A 71 -5.26 25.07 2.86
N PRO A 72 -6.56 25.38 2.72
CA PRO A 72 -7.36 24.94 1.56
C PRO A 72 -6.79 25.36 0.20
N GLY A 73 -6.11 26.51 0.13
CA GLY A 73 -5.47 27.02 -1.10
C GLY A 73 -4.37 26.13 -1.67
N GLN A 74 -3.91 25.13 -0.89
CA GLN A 74 -2.93 24.16 -1.34
C GLN A 74 -3.52 23.03 -2.19
N ILE A 75 -4.85 22.92 -2.29
CA ILE A 75 -5.54 22.00 -3.19
C ILE A 75 -5.61 22.63 -4.59
N ARG A 76 -5.19 21.91 -5.63
CA ARG A 76 -5.12 22.42 -7.01
C ARG A 76 -5.73 21.46 -8.02
N GLY A 77 -6.40 21.99 -9.05
CA GLY A 77 -6.88 21.21 -10.20
C GLY A 77 -8.01 20.21 -9.89
N ILE A 78 -8.57 20.25 -8.69
CA ILE A 78 -9.71 19.46 -8.24
C ILE A 78 -10.57 20.33 -7.32
N ASP A 79 -11.87 20.07 -7.29
CA ASP A 79 -12.78 20.64 -6.31
C ASP A 79 -12.34 20.25 -4.87
N PRO A 80 -12.13 21.23 -3.95
CA PRO A 80 -11.79 20.96 -2.57
C PRO A 80 -12.77 20.02 -1.84
N LEU A 81 -14.07 20.07 -2.16
CA LEU A 81 -15.06 19.18 -1.55
C LEU A 81 -14.85 17.73 -1.98
N ILE A 82 -14.46 17.50 -3.23
CA ILE A 82 -14.11 16.17 -3.71
C ILE A 82 -12.83 15.69 -3.01
N PHE A 83 -11.82 16.55 -2.89
CA PHE A 83 -10.58 16.22 -2.17
C PHE A 83 -10.87 15.83 -0.70
N LEU A 84 -11.69 16.60 0.00
CA LEU A 84 -12.12 16.30 1.37
C LEU A 84 -12.92 14.99 1.46
N ALA A 85 -13.79 14.72 0.48
CA ALA A 85 -14.55 13.48 0.43
C ALA A 85 -13.65 12.25 0.25
N ILE A 86 -12.60 12.37 -0.57
CA ILE A 86 -11.56 11.34 -0.70
C ILE A 86 -10.86 11.11 0.64
N LEU A 87 -10.45 12.19 1.34
CA LEU A 87 -9.81 12.06 2.66
C LEU A 87 -10.72 11.35 3.66
N ALA A 88 -12.00 11.71 3.72
CA ALA A 88 -12.97 11.04 4.58
C ALA A 88 -13.07 9.54 4.27
N GLY A 89 -13.11 9.21 2.98
CA GLY A 89 -13.13 7.84 2.51
C GLY A 89 -11.86 7.03 2.85
N SER A 90 -10.69 7.65 2.75
CA SER A 90 -9.43 7.06 3.19
C SER A 90 -9.44 6.81 4.69
N ILE A 91 -9.93 7.75 5.51
CA ILE A 91 -10.03 7.60 6.97
C ILE A 91 -10.88 6.37 7.34
N ASP A 92 -12.03 6.19 6.70
CA ASP A 92 -12.90 5.03 6.95
C ASP A 92 -12.22 3.71 6.57
N THR A 93 -11.34 3.75 5.55
CA THR A 93 -10.56 2.61 5.11
C THR A 93 -9.42 2.29 6.07
N GLU A 94 -8.71 3.28 6.60
CA GLU A 94 -7.55 3.06 7.49
C GLU A 94 -7.93 2.72 8.94
N THR A 95 -9.06 3.22 9.42
CA THR A 95 -9.44 3.12 10.84
C THR A 95 -9.46 1.69 11.40
N PRO A 96 -9.96 0.65 10.70
CA PRO A 96 -10.00 -0.70 11.22
C PRO A 96 -8.69 -1.50 10.96
N ILE A 97 -7.54 -0.82 10.87
CA ILE A 97 -6.22 -1.40 10.54
C ILE A 97 -5.89 -2.66 11.36
N ARG A 98 -6.21 -2.64 12.66
CA ARG A 98 -5.97 -3.77 13.57
C ARG A 98 -6.58 -5.07 13.03
N GLY A 99 -7.82 -5.04 12.55
CA GLY A 99 -8.44 -6.26 12.05
C GLY A 99 -7.81 -6.72 10.74
N TYR A 100 -7.41 -5.79 9.85
CA TYR A 100 -6.70 -6.15 8.63
C TYR A 100 -5.33 -6.80 8.91
N THR A 101 -4.59 -6.30 9.91
CA THR A 101 -3.28 -6.85 10.30
C THR A 101 -3.42 -8.22 10.93
N GLN A 102 -4.42 -8.42 11.79
CA GLN A 102 -4.66 -9.73 12.41
C GLN A 102 -5.14 -10.78 11.40
N THR A 103 -6.08 -10.44 10.50
CA THR A 103 -6.51 -11.36 9.45
C THR A 103 -5.31 -11.75 8.56
N SER A 104 -4.48 -10.77 8.18
CA SER A 104 -3.29 -11.05 7.35
C SER A 104 -2.26 -11.92 8.07
N ARG A 105 -2.02 -11.68 9.38
CA ARG A 105 -1.18 -12.54 10.21
C ARG A 105 -1.69 -13.98 10.23
N GLN A 106 -3.00 -14.18 10.36
CA GLN A 106 -3.59 -15.52 10.40
C GLN A 106 -3.40 -16.29 9.08
N TYR A 107 -3.54 -15.64 7.93
CA TYR A 107 -3.22 -16.27 6.63
C TYR A 107 -1.72 -16.56 6.44
N LEU A 108 -0.84 -15.72 7.00
CA LEU A 108 0.61 -15.88 6.87
C LEU A 108 1.20 -16.90 7.85
N SER A 109 0.66 -17.00 9.06
CA SER A 109 1.25 -17.77 10.17
C SER A 109 1.58 -19.23 9.83
N PRO A 110 0.74 -19.98 9.09
CA PRO A 110 1.04 -21.39 8.77
C PRO A 110 2.18 -21.57 7.78
N LEU A 111 2.49 -20.55 6.96
CA LEU A 111 3.38 -20.67 5.80
C LEU A 111 4.66 -19.85 5.95
N HIS A 112 4.58 -18.69 6.58
CA HIS A 112 5.72 -17.79 6.74
C HIS A 112 5.64 -16.97 8.05
N PRO A 113 5.97 -17.59 9.20
CA PRO A 113 5.92 -16.94 10.51
C PRO A 113 6.65 -15.58 10.60
N PRO A 114 7.83 -15.36 9.97
CA PRO A 114 8.48 -14.04 10.01
C PRO A 114 7.63 -12.93 9.37
N MET A 115 6.93 -13.24 8.28
CA MET A 115 6.06 -12.27 7.61
C MET A 115 4.77 -12.06 8.41
N ALA A 116 4.25 -13.12 9.04
CA ALA A 116 3.11 -13.00 9.96
C ALA A 116 3.44 -12.04 11.12
N ARG A 117 4.62 -12.19 11.73
CA ARG A 117 5.11 -11.30 12.79
C ARG A 117 5.33 -9.88 12.28
N PHE A 118 5.94 -9.70 11.11
CA PHE A 118 6.11 -8.38 10.49
C PHE A 118 4.77 -7.65 10.30
N VAL A 119 3.75 -8.37 9.82
CA VAL A 119 2.44 -7.80 9.48
C VAL A 119 1.59 -7.52 10.72
N GLY A 120 1.28 -8.54 11.51
CA GLY A 120 0.33 -8.44 12.63
C GLY A 120 0.92 -8.73 14.00
N GLY A 121 2.22 -8.97 14.09
CA GLY A 121 2.92 -9.15 15.36
C GLY A 121 2.83 -10.55 15.94
N THR A 122 3.06 -10.65 17.24
CA THR A 122 3.13 -11.92 17.97
C THR A 122 1.95 -12.04 18.92
N VAL A 123 1.34 -13.23 18.98
CA VAL A 123 0.29 -13.57 19.93
C VAL A 123 0.78 -14.63 20.92
N ASN A 124 0.23 -14.65 22.13
CA ASN A 124 0.47 -15.70 23.11
C ASN A 124 -0.43 -16.93 22.83
N ASP A 125 -0.31 -17.96 23.68
CA ASP A 125 -1.11 -19.20 23.58
C ASP A 125 -2.62 -18.99 23.76
N GLN A 126 -3.02 -17.87 24.36
CA GLN A 126 -4.42 -17.48 24.55
C GLN A 126 -4.98 -16.72 23.34
N GLY A 127 -4.12 -16.41 22.35
CA GLY A 127 -4.46 -15.63 21.17
C GLY A 127 -4.39 -14.11 21.39
N ASP A 128 -3.96 -13.66 22.57
CA ASP A 128 -3.80 -12.24 22.87
C ASP A 128 -2.52 -11.70 22.24
N LEU A 129 -2.60 -10.48 21.75
CA LEU A 129 -1.46 -9.82 21.14
C LEU A 129 -0.43 -9.37 22.19
N VAL A 130 0.80 -9.85 22.03
CA VAL A 130 1.94 -9.50 22.87
C VAL A 130 2.78 -8.39 22.24
N GLU A 131 2.98 -8.44 20.93
CA GLU A 131 3.80 -7.48 20.20
C GLU A 131 3.06 -7.01 18.94
N LEU A 132 3.09 -5.70 18.65
CA LEU A 132 2.58 -5.19 17.37
C LEU A 132 3.53 -5.51 16.22
N GLY A 133 2.96 -5.92 15.09
CA GLY A 133 3.70 -6.01 13.83
C GLY A 133 4.20 -4.64 13.39
N LEU A 134 5.32 -4.62 12.67
CA LEU A 134 5.90 -3.40 12.13
C LEU A 134 4.93 -2.70 11.17
N TRP A 135 4.34 -3.46 10.26
CA TRP A 135 3.37 -2.91 9.31
C TRP A 135 2.21 -2.23 10.04
N GLU A 136 1.63 -2.88 11.07
CA GLU A 136 0.60 -2.26 11.89
C GLU A 136 1.06 -0.97 12.59
N LYS A 137 2.31 -0.93 13.10
CA LYS A 137 2.85 0.29 13.74
C LYS A 137 2.90 1.45 12.75
N GLU A 138 3.31 1.20 11.50
CA GLU A 138 3.39 2.22 10.45
C GLU A 138 1.99 2.72 10.07
N GLU A 139 1.09 1.81 9.74
CA GLU A 139 -0.30 2.09 9.31
C GLU A 139 -1.13 2.85 10.34
N ARG A 140 -0.86 2.64 11.63
CA ARG A 140 -1.52 3.41 12.73
C ARG A 140 -1.25 4.91 12.67
N GLN A 141 -0.24 5.36 11.95
CA GLN A 141 0.04 6.79 11.77
C GLN A 141 -0.90 7.44 10.74
N HIS A 142 -1.48 6.65 9.82
CA HIS A 142 -2.20 7.17 8.65
C HIS A 142 -3.54 7.79 9.02
N SER A 143 -4.42 7.05 9.70
CA SER A 143 -5.74 7.56 10.08
C SER A 143 -5.66 8.87 10.92
N PRO A 144 -4.79 8.98 11.95
CA PRO A 144 -4.59 10.25 12.66
C PRO A 144 -4.11 11.40 11.76
N ALA A 145 -3.17 11.13 10.85
CA ALA A 145 -2.66 12.13 9.92
C ALA A 145 -3.76 12.61 8.95
N LEU A 146 -4.52 11.69 8.37
CA LEU A 146 -5.64 11.99 7.48
C LEU A 146 -6.76 12.77 8.20
N GLN A 147 -7.12 12.37 9.42
CA GLN A 147 -8.11 13.10 10.24
C GLN A 147 -7.64 14.53 10.55
N ARG A 148 -6.34 14.70 10.84
CA ARG A 148 -5.76 16.02 11.07
C ARG A 148 -5.77 16.85 9.78
N LEU A 149 -5.42 16.28 8.63
CA LEU A 149 -5.53 16.95 7.32
C LEU A 149 -6.96 17.40 7.05
N TYR A 150 -7.93 16.49 7.19
CA TYR A 150 -9.34 16.79 6.99
C TYR A 150 -9.78 17.95 7.88
N THR A 151 -9.40 17.93 9.16
CA THR A 151 -9.76 18.99 10.12
C THR A 151 -9.12 20.33 9.75
N GLN A 152 -7.84 20.35 9.34
CA GLN A 152 -7.16 21.59 8.92
C GLN A 152 -7.79 22.18 7.65
N LEU A 153 -8.16 21.35 6.69
CA LEU A 153 -8.70 21.79 5.41
C LEU A 153 -10.19 22.17 5.45
N SER A 154 -10.97 21.56 6.34
CA SER A 154 -12.42 21.80 6.43
C SER A 154 -12.85 22.64 7.63
N GLY A 155 -12.03 22.71 8.68
CA GLY A 155 -12.42 23.21 10.00
C GLY A 155 -13.34 22.27 10.78
N LEU A 156 -13.66 21.09 10.23
CA LEU A 156 -14.59 20.13 10.82
C LEU A 156 -13.87 18.88 11.30
N LYS A 157 -14.32 18.34 12.44
CA LYS A 157 -13.87 17.03 12.91
C LYS A 157 -14.74 15.94 12.30
N LEU A 158 -14.13 15.04 11.54
CA LEU A 158 -14.82 13.88 11.01
C LEU A 158 -15.08 12.84 12.11
N MET A 159 -16.24 12.19 12.08
CA MET A 159 -16.49 10.97 12.82
C MET A 159 -16.34 9.79 11.85
N PRO A 160 -15.28 8.97 11.96
CA PRO A 160 -15.08 7.83 11.08
C PRO A 160 -16.23 6.83 11.18
N LEU A 161 -16.60 6.23 10.06
CA LEU A 161 -17.55 5.14 9.95
C LEU A 161 -16.82 3.90 9.42
N PRO A 162 -15.93 3.30 10.24
CA PRO A 162 -15.09 2.19 9.80
C PRO A 162 -15.94 1.00 9.38
N HIS A 163 -15.45 0.30 8.36
CA HIS A 163 -16.02 -0.98 7.97
C HIS A 163 -15.40 -2.13 8.76
N ASP A 164 -16.20 -3.17 9.01
CA ASP A 164 -15.68 -4.37 9.63
C ASP A 164 -14.66 -5.07 8.72
N PRO A 165 -13.45 -5.34 9.22
CA PRO A 165 -12.49 -6.20 8.55
C PRO A 165 -13.10 -7.56 8.24
N ARG A 166 -12.74 -8.11 7.08
CA ARG A 166 -13.15 -9.49 6.77
C ARG A 166 -12.46 -10.44 7.75
N PRO A 167 -13.21 -11.37 8.35
CA PRO A 167 -12.63 -12.36 9.22
C PRO A 167 -11.73 -13.31 8.42
N TYR A 168 -10.81 -13.96 9.12
CA TYR A 168 -10.05 -15.09 8.59
C TYR A 168 -10.99 -16.28 8.32
N GLU A 169 -10.99 -16.76 7.08
CA GLU A 169 -11.82 -17.86 6.60
C GLU A 169 -10.94 -18.93 5.92
N PRO A 170 -10.22 -19.76 6.70
CA PRO A 170 -9.33 -20.78 6.17
C PRO A 170 -10.06 -21.93 5.50
N THR A 171 -9.34 -22.62 4.63
CA THR A 171 -9.67 -23.93 4.09
C THR A 171 -8.53 -24.91 4.30
N ASP A 172 -8.72 -26.12 3.80
CA ASP A 172 -7.71 -27.17 3.80
C ASP A 172 -6.51 -26.86 2.88
N ASN A 173 -6.52 -25.74 2.15
CA ASN A 173 -5.41 -25.30 1.30
C ASN A 173 -4.88 -23.92 1.74
N PRO A 174 -4.04 -23.86 2.78
CA PRO A 174 -3.49 -22.60 3.31
C PRO A 174 -2.68 -21.82 2.26
N HIS A 175 -2.07 -22.51 1.30
CA HIS A 175 -1.29 -21.88 0.23
C HIS A 175 -2.18 -21.11 -0.75
N GLN A 176 -3.29 -21.71 -1.18
CA GLN A 176 -4.27 -21.02 -2.01
C GLN A 176 -4.96 -19.87 -1.25
N ASP A 177 -5.28 -20.09 0.02
CA ASP A 177 -5.88 -19.06 0.87
C ASP A 177 -4.96 -17.85 1.03
N LEU A 178 -3.67 -18.07 1.29
CA LEU A 178 -2.68 -17.00 1.36
C LEU A 178 -2.50 -16.30 -0.01
N PHE A 179 -2.54 -17.04 -1.12
CA PHE A 179 -2.47 -16.43 -2.45
C PHE A 179 -3.62 -15.44 -2.69
N GLU A 180 -4.86 -15.86 -2.42
CA GLU A 180 -6.04 -15.03 -2.62
C GLU A 180 -6.06 -13.81 -1.69
N HIS A 181 -5.72 -14.02 -0.41
CA HIS A 181 -5.61 -12.93 0.56
C HIS A 181 -4.48 -11.95 0.23
N GLY A 182 -3.30 -12.48 -0.08
CA GLY A 182 -2.12 -11.70 -0.45
C GLY A 182 -2.37 -10.85 -1.69
N LEU A 183 -3.06 -11.39 -2.70
CA LEU A 183 -3.44 -10.63 -3.88
C LEU A 183 -4.40 -9.47 -3.56
N HIS A 184 -5.33 -9.66 -2.62
CA HIS A 184 -6.19 -8.58 -2.13
C HIS A 184 -5.38 -7.49 -1.39
N ARG A 185 -4.39 -7.87 -0.57
CA ARG A 185 -3.48 -6.89 0.08
C ARG A 185 -2.70 -6.09 -0.94
N VAL A 186 -2.06 -6.76 -1.91
CA VAL A 186 -1.35 -6.09 -3.01
C VAL A 186 -2.26 -5.10 -3.74
N ALA A 187 -3.50 -5.50 -4.05
CA ALA A 187 -4.45 -4.61 -4.71
C ALA A 187 -4.86 -3.39 -3.84
N THR A 188 -4.89 -3.56 -2.52
CA THR A 188 -5.22 -2.48 -1.57
C THR A 188 -4.08 -1.47 -1.50
N GLU A 189 -2.83 -1.90 -1.26
CA GLU A 189 -1.70 -0.95 -1.17
C GLU A 189 -1.41 -0.29 -2.52
N TYR A 190 -1.61 -1.02 -3.62
CA TYR A 190 -1.53 -0.45 -4.96
C TYR A 190 -2.58 0.64 -5.17
N GLY A 191 -3.81 0.42 -4.69
CA GLY A 191 -4.89 1.39 -4.72
C GLY A 191 -4.53 2.66 -3.95
N ALA A 192 -4.07 2.50 -2.71
CA ALA A 192 -3.64 3.59 -1.84
C ALA A 192 -2.44 4.35 -2.42
N THR A 193 -1.42 3.63 -2.91
CA THR A 193 -0.27 4.21 -3.64
C THR A 193 -0.73 5.11 -4.79
N CYS A 194 -1.61 4.61 -5.65
CA CYS A 194 -2.11 5.39 -6.79
C CYS A 194 -2.91 6.61 -6.33
N LEU A 195 -3.74 6.45 -5.30
CA LEU A 195 -4.55 7.53 -4.75
C LEU A 195 -3.68 8.63 -4.15
N TYR A 196 -2.67 8.29 -3.33
CA TYR A 196 -1.80 9.29 -2.71
C TYR A 196 -0.86 9.96 -3.73
N VAL A 197 -0.34 9.23 -4.73
CA VAL A 197 0.36 9.88 -5.88
C VAL A 197 -0.54 10.92 -6.55
N TRP A 198 -1.81 10.56 -6.75
CA TRP A 198 -2.77 11.44 -7.41
C TRP A 198 -3.11 12.66 -6.55
N LEU A 199 -3.40 12.47 -5.26
CA LEU A 199 -3.61 13.57 -4.31
C LEU A 199 -2.36 14.47 -4.18
N MET A 200 -1.15 13.91 -4.26
CA MET A 200 0.09 14.67 -4.29
C MET A 200 0.20 15.56 -5.54
N ALA A 201 -0.21 15.06 -6.71
CA ALA A 201 -0.25 15.88 -7.92
C ALA A 201 -1.26 17.03 -7.82
N HIS A 202 -2.30 16.86 -7.00
CA HIS A 202 -3.34 17.84 -6.72
C HIS A 202 -3.10 18.67 -5.44
N SER A 203 -1.91 18.62 -4.85
CA SER A 203 -1.55 19.39 -3.65
C SER A 203 -0.21 20.11 -3.78
N THR A 204 0.02 21.12 -2.95
CA THR A 204 1.30 21.85 -2.84
C THR A 204 1.67 22.13 -1.38
N GLY A 205 2.89 22.61 -1.15
CA GLY A 205 3.33 23.05 0.18
C GLY A 205 3.25 21.95 1.25
N PRO A 206 3.00 22.31 2.52
CA PRO A 206 2.81 21.37 3.63
C PRO A 206 1.78 20.25 3.39
N LEU A 207 0.66 20.51 2.70
CA LEU A 207 -0.30 19.44 2.35
C LEU A 207 0.37 18.34 1.50
N HIS A 208 1.18 18.73 0.52
CA HIS A 208 1.91 17.79 -0.32
C HIS A 208 2.92 16.96 0.48
N GLN A 209 3.55 17.54 1.50
CA GLN A 209 4.52 16.85 2.36
C GLN A 209 3.84 15.75 3.18
N VAL A 210 2.67 16.01 3.76
CA VAL A 210 1.93 14.96 4.51
C VAL A 210 1.55 13.80 3.60
N LEU A 211 1.07 14.10 2.39
CA LEU A 211 0.72 13.07 1.41
C LEU A 211 1.94 12.30 0.90
N ALA A 212 3.12 12.94 0.86
CA ALA A 212 4.38 12.26 0.56
C ALA A 212 4.74 11.22 1.62
N GLU A 213 4.58 11.54 2.90
CA GLU A 213 4.84 10.60 4.00
C GLU A 213 3.92 9.37 3.92
N LEU A 214 2.61 9.59 3.69
CA LEU A 214 1.64 8.52 3.44
C LEU A 214 2.04 7.68 2.22
N LEU A 215 2.35 8.33 1.09
CA LEU A 215 2.75 7.64 -0.13
C LEU A 215 4.01 6.78 0.06
N ILE A 216 5.01 7.27 0.79
CA ILE A 216 6.24 6.53 1.03
C ILE A 216 5.94 5.22 1.78
N ASP A 217 5.03 5.26 2.76
CA ASP A 217 4.59 4.08 3.50
C ASP A 217 3.85 3.11 2.56
N GLU A 218 2.90 3.59 1.76
CA GLU A 218 2.15 2.73 0.83
C GLU A 218 3.05 2.06 -0.21
N ILE A 219 4.03 2.79 -0.76
CA ILE A 219 5.00 2.22 -1.71
C ILE A 219 5.85 1.15 -1.02
N ASN A 220 6.25 1.39 0.23
CA ASN A 220 6.99 0.43 1.04
C ASN A 220 6.16 -0.85 1.24
N HIS A 221 4.89 -0.73 1.65
CA HIS A 221 4.00 -1.87 1.90
C HIS A 221 3.68 -2.62 0.61
N MET A 222 3.26 -1.92 -0.44
CA MET A 222 2.96 -2.47 -1.75
C MET A 222 4.15 -3.26 -2.30
N THR A 223 5.35 -2.67 -2.26
CA THR A 223 6.58 -3.30 -2.73
C THR A 223 6.89 -4.59 -1.97
N LYS A 224 6.74 -4.57 -0.63
CA LYS A 224 7.00 -5.71 0.24
C LYS A 224 6.01 -6.85 -0.02
N PHE A 225 4.71 -6.56 -0.07
CA PHE A 225 3.70 -7.57 -0.40
C PHE A 225 3.85 -8.12 -1.83
N TRP A 226 4.13 -7.25 -2.80
CA TRP A 226 4.33 -7.66 -4.20
C TRP A 226 5.55 -8.55 -4.36
N GLY A 227 6.70 -8.13 -3.82
CA GLY A 227 7.95 -8.89 -3.89
C GLY A 227 7.87 -10.21 -3.14
N PHE A 228 7.24 -10.22 -1.96
CA PHE A 228 6.95 -11.46 -1.23
C PHE A 228 6.04 -12.39 -2.05
N GLY A 229 4.99 -11.87 -2.67
CA GLY A 229 4.11 -12.65 -3.55
C GLY A 229 4.85 -13.21 -4.76
N ARG A 230 5.77 -12.44 -5.35
CA ARG A 230 6.61 -12.92 -6.48
C ARG A 230 7.53 -14.06 -6.06
N TRP A 231 8.08 -14.01 -4.84
CA TRP A 231 8.90 -15.07 -4.27
C TRP A 231 8.09 -16.30 -3.89
N ALA A 232 6.96 -16.13 -3.21
CA ALA A 232 6.12 -17.24 -2.75
C ALA A 232 5.43 -17.97 -3.91
N TYR A 233 5.15 -17.27 -5.01
CA TYR A 233 4.42 -17.80 -6.17
C TYR A 233 5.13 -17.51 -7.50
N PRO A 234 6.31 -18.10 -7.74
CA PRO A 234 7.18 -17.74 -8.87
C PRO A 234 6.61 -18.14 -10.25
N HIS A 235 5.66 -19.07 -10.30
CA HIS A 235 5.09 -19.57 -11.56
C HIS A 235 3.73 -18.96 -11.92
N ILE A 236 3.20 -18.06 -11.09
CA ILE A 236 1.89 -17.47 -11.36
C ILE A 236 1.98 -16.45 -12.50
N SER A 237 1.16 -16.68 -13.53
CA SER A 237 1.02 -15.77 -14.65
C SER A 237 0.14 -14.56 -14.30
N MET A 238 0.39 -13.42 -14.94
CA MET A 238 -0.46 -12.23 -14.84
C MET A 238 -1.92 -12.52 -15.19
N PHE A 239 -2.15 -13.45 -16.13
CA PHE A 239 -3.49 -13.89 -16.48
C PHE A 239 -4.20 -14.58 -15.30
N LYS A 240 -3.49 -15.44 -14.56
CA LYS A 240 -4.02 -16.07 -13.34
C LYS A 240 -4.31 -15.02 -12.26
N ILE A 241 -3.43 -14.04 -12.06
CA ILE A 241 -3.67 -12.91 -11.15
C ILE A 241 -4.96 -12.15 -11.53
N LEU A 242 -5.07 -11.74 -12.80
CA LEU A 242 -6.23 -11.02 -13.30
C LEU A 242 -7.51 -11.85 -13.14
N MET A 243 -7.48 -13.12 -13.52
CA MET A 243 -8.61 -14.03 -13.39
C MET A 243 -9.02 -14.22 -11.93
N THR A 244 -8.08 -14.36 -11.00
CA THR A 244 -8.39 -14.47 -9.57
C THR A 244 -9.04 -13.20 -9.02
N LEU A 245 -8.56 -12.01 -9.41
CA LEU A 245 -9.21 -10.75 -9.05
C LEU A 245 -10.62 -10.64 -9.62
N LEU A 246 -10.83 -11.09 -10.86
CA LEU A 246 -12.15 -11.02 -11.51
C LEU A 246 -13.12 -12.13 -11.07
N ARG A 247 -12.61 -13.24 -10.50
CA ARG A 247 -13.41 -14.41 -10.17
C ARG A 247 -14.46 -14.06 -9.10
N PRO A 248 -15.74 -14.33 -9.34
CA PRO A 248 -16.73 -14.44 -8.27
C PRO A 248 -16.26 -15.53 -7.30
N GLN A 249 -16.06 -15.18 -6.03
CA GLN A 249 -15.81 -16.18 -4.99
C GLN A 249 -17.05 -17.08 -4.90
N LEU A 250 -17.00 -18.19 -5.63
CA LEU A 250 -17.96 -19.28 -5.56
C LEU A 250 -17.62 -20.09 -4.32
N ARG A 251 -17.99 -19.60 -3.13
CA ARG A 251 -18.14 -20.46 -1.95
C ARG A 251 -19.63 -20.67 -1.68
N THR A 252 -19.99 -21.94 -1.66
CA THR A 252 -21.34 -22.47 -1.50
C THR A 252 -21.90 -22.15 -0.11
N THR A 253 -22.73 -21.12 -0.03
CA THR A 253 -24.09 -21.05 0.55
C THR A 253 -24.38 -19.57 0.84
N LYS A 254 -25.42 -19.06 0.18
CA LYS A 254 -25.81 -17.63 0.09
C LYS A 254 -24.84 -16.75 -0.72
N GLN A 255 -25.20 -16.62 -2.00
CA GLN A 255 -24.60 -15.77 -3.02
C GLN A 255 -24.08 -14.43 -2.47
N LYS A 256 -22.76 -14.24 -2.52
CA LYS A 256 -22.10 -12.94 -2.36
C LYS A 256 -21.29 -12.66 -3.64
N PRO A 257 -21.48 -11.51 -4.33
CA PRO A 257 -20.71 -11.15 -5.52
C PRO A 257 -19.21 -11.03 -5.22
N SER A 258 -18.36 -11.10 -6.26
CA SER A 258 -16.89 -11.17 -6.15
C SER A 258 -16.29 -10.14 -5.19
N SER A 259 -15.30 -10.57 -4.41
CA SER A 259 -14.62 -9.77 -3.40
C SER A 259 -14.01 -8.48 -3.97
N PHE A 260 -13.41 -8.55 -5.16
CA PHE A 260 -12.77 -7.43 -5.83
C PHE A 260 -13.75 -6.47 -6.49
N SER A 261 -14.79 -6.94 -7.19
CA SER A 261 -15.77 -6.03 -7.80
C SER A 261 -16.50 -5.19 -6.74
N ARG A 262 -16.73 -5.78 -5.56
CA ARG A 262 -17.24 -5.05 -4.39
C ARG A 262 -16.21 -4.07 -3.84
N THR A 263 -14.95 -4.46 -3.70
CA THR A 263 -13.87 -3.55 -3.26
C THR A 263 -13.69 -2.39 -4.24
N LEU A 264 -13.70 -2.64 -5.55
CA LEU A 264 -13.62 -1.62 -6.59
C LEU A 264 -14.85 -0.72 -6.58
N LYS A 265 -16.06 -1.28 -6.63
CA LYS A 265 -17.31 -0.49 -6.53
C LYS A 265 -17.34 0.35 -5.25
N ARG A 266 -16.91 -0.22 -4.12
CA ARG A 266 -16.78 0.48 -2.85
C ARG A 266 -15.77 1.61 -2.95
N MET A 267 -14.57 1.35 -3.48
CA MET A 267 -13.55 2.38 -3.67
C MET A 267 -14.10 3.52 -4.54
N MET A 268 -14.83 3.22 -5.61
CA MET A 268 -15.47 4.24 -6.45
C MET A 268 -16.58 5.03 -5.72
N GLN A 269 -17.32 4.38 -4.82
CA GLN A 269 -18.32 5.04 -3.97
C GLN A 269 -17.66 5.95 -2.92
N VAL A 270 -16.63 5.43 -2.24
CA VAL A 270 -15.82 6.12 -1.24
C VAL A 270 -15.14 7.35 -1.85
N LEU A 271 -14.69 7.24 -3.09
CA LEU A 271 -14.12 8.37 -3.84
C LEU A 271 -15.18 9.36 -4.32
N HIS A 272 -16.49 9.10 -4.18
CA HIS A 272 -17.57 9.89 -4.79
C HIS A 272 -17.40 10.06 -6.32
N TRP A 273 -17.00 8.99 -7.00
CA TRP A 273 -16.60 8.99 -8.41
C TRP A 273 -17.56 9.73 -9.34
N GLU A 274 -18.87 9.58 -9.17
CA GLU A 274 -19.86 10.22 -10.04
C GLU A 274 -19.77 11.75 -10.04
N ALA A 275 -19.36 12.36 -8.92
CA ALA A 275 -19.20 13.80 -8.79
C ALA A 275 -17.94 14.35 -9.48
N TRP A 276 -17.02 13.48 -9.93
CA TRP A 276 -15.75 13.92 -10.48
C TRP A 276 -15.89 14.43 -11.91
N SER A 277 -15.12 15.46 -12.23
CA SER A 277 -14.92 15.90 -13.60
C SER A 277 -14.25 14.79 -14.43
N LEU A 278 -14.57 14.74 -15.73
CA LEU A 278 -13.95 13.78 -16.64
C LEU A 278 -12.41 13.84 -16.65
N PRO A 279 -11.76 15.03 -16.64
CA PRO A 279 -10.30 15.10 -16.56
C PRO A 279 -9.72 14.41 -15.32
N ASN A 280 -10.37 14.54 -14.15
CA ASN A 280 -9.91 13.92 -12.91
C ASN A 280 -10.11 12.40 -12.90
N LYS A 281 -11.22 11.93 -13.48
CA LYS A 281 -11.44 10.48 -13.72
C LYS A 281 -10.35 9.91 -14.62
N LEU A 282 -10.06 10.58 -15.73
CA LEU A 282 -9.05 10.13 -16.69
C LEU A 282 -7.63 10.18 -16.10
N SER A 283 -7.27 11.21 -15.33
CA SER A 283 -5.95 11.32 -14.72
C SER A 283 -5.72 10.27 -13.63
N LEU A 284 -6.75 9.91 -12.85
CA LEU A 284 -6.65 8.80 -11.89
C LEU A 284 -6.52 7.44 -12.61
N LEU A 285 -7.30 7.19 -13.66
CA LEU A 285 -7.17 5.98 -14.48
C LEU A 285 -5.78 5.87 -15.13
N TRP A 286 -5.26 6.99 -15.64
CA TRP A 286 -3.89 7.08 -16.15
C TRP A 286 -2.88 6.72 -15.06
N THR A 287 -3.07 7.23 -13.84
CA THR A 287 -2.20 6.94 -12.69
C THR A 287 -2.16 5.44 -12.41
N PHE A 288 -3.33 4.77 -12.33
CA PHE A 288 -3.39 3.32 -12.17
C PHE A 288 -2.58 2.59 -13.26
N VAL A 289 -2.88 2.85 -14.54
CA VAL A 289 -2.22 2.16 -15.65
C VAL A 289 -0.70 2.38 -15.63
N TYR A 290 -0.26 3.60 -15.37
CA TYR A 290 1.16 3.94 -15.43
C TYR A 290 1.95 3.41 -14.23
N VAL A 291 1.38 3.45 -13.02
CA VAL A 291 1.96 2.79 -11.84
C VAL A 291 2.06 1.29 -12.07
N LEU A 292 0.99 0.64 -12.57
CA LEU A 292 1.01 -0.79 -12.86
C LEU A 292 2.09 -1.16 -13.90
N TRP A 293 2.28 -0.34 -14.93
CA TRP A 293 3.34 -0.53 -15.92
C TRP A 293 4.74 -0.46 -15.28
N HIS A 294 4.98 0.51 -14.40
CA HIS A 294 6.23 0.63 -13.65
C HIS A 294 6.47 -0.59 -12.75
N LEU A 295 5.46 -1.01 -11.99
CA LEU A 295 5.54 -2.19 -11.12
C LEU A 295 5.76 -3.47 -11.91
N TRP A 296 5.10 -3.63 -13.05
CA TRP A 296 5.30 -4.77 -13.92
C TRP A 296 6.72 -4.83 -14.46
N ARG A 297 7.26 -3.70 -14.92
CA ARG A 297 8.66 -3.62 -15.41
C ARG A 297 9.65 -3.96 -14.30
N TRP A 298 9.46 -3.40 -13.12
CA TRP A 298 10.27 -3.70 -11.94
C TRP A 298 10.14 -5.17 -11.52
N SER A 299 8.92 -5.71 -11.43
CA SER A 299 8.66 -7.10 -11.06
C SER A 299 9.32 -8.10 -12.01
N ARG A 300 9.47 -7.77 -13.29
CA ARG A 300 10.18 -8.59 -14.28
C ARG A 300 11.71 -8.52 -14.12
N SER A 301 12.23 -7.50 -13.45
CA SER A 301 13.66 -7.37 -13.16
C SER A 301 14.09 -8.13 -11.89
N LEU A 302 13.13 -8.61 -11.08
CA LEU A 302 13.43 -9.36 -9.86
C LEU A 302 14.02 -10.74 -10.19
N ASN A 303 15.23 -10.99 -9.67
CA ASN A 303 15.93 -12.25 -9.84
C ASN A 303 15.48 -13.28 -8.77
N PRO A 304 15.01 -14.50 -9.17
CA PRO A 304 14.63 -15.55 -8.22
C PRO A 304 15.72 -15.92 -7.21
N ASP A 305 16.99 -15.98 -7.61
CA ASP A 305 18.11 -16.32 -6.71
C ASP A 305 18.32 -15.23 -5.66
N GLN A 306 18.07 -13.97 -6.01
CA GLN A 306 18.14 -12.87 -5.07
C GLN A 306 16.98 -12.92 -4.06
N LEU A 307 15.76 -13.19 -4.53
CA LEU A 307 14.61 -13.38 -3.65
C LEU A 307 14.81 -14.56 -2.69
N ASN A 308 15.36 -15.67 -3.19
CA ASN A 308 15.67 -16.83 -2.35
C ASN A 308 16.75 -16.54 -1.30
N ARG A 309 17.73 -15.68 -1.61
CA ARG A 309 18.71 -15.23 -0.60
C ARG A 309 18.08 -14.38 0.50
N TRP A 310 17.02 -13.64 0.20
CA TRP A 310 16.36 -12.77 1.18
C TRP A 310 15.29 -13.49 2.01
N PHE A 311 14.56 -14.43 1.42
CA PHE A 311 13.39 -15.06 2.03
C PHE A 311 13.53 -16.57 2.25
N GLY A 312 14.62 -17.18 1.80
CA GLY A 312 14.82 -18.63 1.82
C GLY A 312 14.23 -19.32 0.60
N GLN A 313 14.12 -20.65 0.64
CA GLN A 313 13.53 -21.41 -0.47
C GLN A 313 12.02 -21.15 -0.54
N SER A 314 11.54 -20.83 -1.74
CA SER A 314 10.10 -20.60 -1.98
C SER A 314 9.27 -21.85 -1.67
N PRO A 315 8.06 -21.71 -1.08
CA PRO A 315 7.19 -22.83 -0.75
C PRO A 315 6.79 -23.70 -1.95
N GLU A 316 6.79 -23.16 -3.18
CA GLU A 316 6.47 -23.89 -4.40
C GLU A 316 7.67 -24.63 -5.02
N THR A 317 8.89 -24.41 -4.53
CA THR A 317 10.08 -25.09 -5.10
C THR A 317 10.24 -26.46 -4.44
N PRO A 318 10.12 -27.58 -5.19
CA PRO A 318 10.33 -28.89 -4.61
C PRO A 318 11.76 -28.98 -4.05
N CYS A 319 11.90 -29.43 -2.81
CA CYS A 319 13.19 -29.82 -2.25
C CYS A 319 13.81 -30.85 -3.22
N PRO A 320 15.05 -30.67 -3.70
CA PRO A 320 15.68 -31.71 -4.51
C PRO A 320 15.66 -32.97 -3.66
N SER A 321 14.90 -33.98 -4.11
CA SER A 321 14.85 -35.29 -3.47
C SER A 321 16.28 -35.71 -3.23
N THR A 322 16.69 -35.79 -1.96
CA THR A 322 17.92 -36.45 -1.58
C THR A 322 17.79 -37.87 -2.14
N GLY A 323 18.45 -38.12 -3.26
CA GLY A 323 18.58 -39.47 -3.79
C GLY A 323 19.31 -40.27 -2.74
N ILE A 324 18.56 -41.13 -2.05
CA ILE A 324 19.07 -42.28 -1.31
C ILE A 324 18.65 -43.49 -2.11
#